data_AF-A0A377BTX4-F1
#
_entry.id   AF-A0A377BTX4-F1
#
_cell.length_a   1.000
_cell.length_b   1.000
_cell.length_c   1.000
_cell.angle_alpha   90.00
_cell.angle_beta   90.00
_cell.angle_gamma   90.00
#
_symmetry.space_group_name_H-M   'P 1'
#
loop_
_entity.id
_entity.type
_entity.pdbx_description
1 polymer ?
#
loop_
_entity_poly.entity_id
_entity_poly.type
_entity_poly.pdbx_seq_one_letter_code
_entity_poly.pdbx_strand_id
1 'polypeptide(L)'
;MQSTGAVIEQTLPTYLMEGGKLCDGSKYDERGAYCRFVAQQMTFSTSGCDDAKVTVTPEPQPITSRQLHDMKLRVDTTAQQPIDATCRFTYILNMY
;
A
#
# COMPACT_ATOMS: atom_id res chain seq x y z
N MET A 1 0.10 -16.22 8.27
CA MET A 1 -1.38 -16.33 8.17
C MET A 1 -1.75 -17.81 8.20
N GLN A 2 -2.85 -18.20 8.86
CA GLN A 2 -3.30 -19.60 8.85
C GLN A 2 -4.20 -19.86 7.64
N SER A 3 -3.97 -20.97 6.93
CA SER A 3 -4.82 -21.40 5.81
C SER A 3 -6.21 -21.78 6.34
N THR A 4 -7.25 -21.12 5.82
CA THR A 4 -8.65 -21.41 6.17
C THR A 4 -9.34 -22.30 5.14
N GLY A 5 -8.65 -22.68 4.05
CA GLY A 5 -9.27 -23.33 2.90
C GLY A 5 -10.14 -22.39 2.06
N ALA A 6 -10.06 -21.08 2.33
CA ALA A 6 -10.76 -20.02 1.61
C ALA A 6 -9.76 -18.98 1.09
N VAL A 7 -10.27 -17.96 0.41
CA VAL A 7 -9.45 -16.81 0.05
C VAL A 7 -9.39 -15.85 1.22
N ILE A 8 -8.18 -15.43 1.55
CA ILE A 8 -7.90 -14.43 2.60
C ILE A 8 -7.64 -13.10 1.89
N GLU A 9 -8.34 -12.05 2.32
CA GLU A 9 -8.09 -10.68 1.88
C GLU A 9 -7.58 -9.86 3.06
N GLN A 10 -6.49 -9.13 2.85
CA GLN A 10 -5.89 -8.27 3.85
C GLN A 10 -5.52 -6.93 3.23
N THR A 11 -5.92 -5.85 3.89
CA THR A 11 -5.45 -4.51 3.53
C THR A 11 -4.24 -4.14 4.39
N LEU A 12 -3.16 -3.72 3.75
CA LEU A 12 -2.00 -3.12 4.40
C LEU A 12 -1.95 -1.63 4.07
N PRO A 13 -2.29 -0.74 5.02
CA PRO A 13 -2.22 0.69 4.79
C PRO A 13 -0.77 1.15 4.77
N THR A 14 -0.47 2.09 3.88
CA THR A 14 0.84 2.75 3.81
C THR A 14 0.72 4.21 4.19
N TYR A 15 1.85 4.77 4.61
CA TYR A 15 1.92 6.10 5.19
C TYR A 15 3.16 6.83 4.70
N LEU A 16 3.04 8.15 4.53
CA LEU A 16 4.17 9.01 4.26
C LEU A 16 4.83 9.46 5.57
N MET A 17 6.15 9.40 5.64
CA MET A 17 6.93 9.86 6.80
C MET A 17 7.86 11.00 6.38
N GLU A 18 7.93 12.04 7.20
CA GLU A 18 8.82 13.18 7.00
C GLU A 18 9.50 13.51 8.33
N GLY A 19 10.85 13.46 8.35
CA GLY A 19 11.64 13.75 9.54
C GLY A 19 11.30 12.88 10.75
N GLY A 20 10.93 11.62 10.53
CA GLY A 20 10.52 10.68 11.60
C GLY A 20 9.12 10.93 12.14
N LYS A 21 8.37 11.89 11.58
CA LYS A 21 6.98 12.16 11.92
C LYS A 21 6.08 11.74 10.77
N LEU A 22 4.90 11.27 11.13
CA LEU A 22 3.89 10.92 10.16
C LEU A 22 3.41 12.17 9.41
N CYS A 23 3.31 12.06 8.09
CA CYS A 23 2.64 13.04 7.26
C CYS A 23 1.12 12.84 7.35
N ASP A 24 0.37 13.91 7.55
CA ASP A 24 -1.08 13.86 7.67
C ASP A 24 -1.72 14.87 6.71
N GLY A 25 -2.10 14.39 5.52
CA GLY A 25 -2.73 15.21 4.48
C GLY A 25 -4.11 15.75 4.88
N SER A 26 -4.71 15.23 5.95
CA SER A 26 -6.01 15.67 6.46
C SER A 26 -5.95 16.97 7.23
N LYS A 27 -4.75 17.42 7.61
CA LYS A 27 -4.55 18.70 8.29
C LYS A 27 -4.50 19.84 7.27
N TYR A 28 -5.28 20.87 7.53
CA TYR A 28 -5.33 22.09 6.71
C TYR A 28 -4.37 23.16 7.26
N ASP A 29 -3.15 22.74 7.55
CA ASP A 29 -2.02 23.59 7.95
C ASP A 29 -0.89 23.48 6.91
N GLU A 30 0.21 24.20 7.13
CA GLU A 30 1.38 24.23 6.23
C GLU A 30 2.00 22.83 6.05
N ARG A 31 2.11 22.06 7.14
CA ARG A 31 2.67 20.71 7.11
C ARG A 31 1.77 19.77 6.31
N GLY A 32 0.46 19.81 6.52
CA GLY A 32 -0.50 19.03 5.76
C GLY A 32 -0.54 19.42 4.28
N ALA A 33 -0.34 20.71 3.95
CA ALA A 33 -0.18 21.15 2.57
C ALA A 33 1.06 20.53 1.91
N TYR A 34 2.20 20.51 2.61
CA TYR A 34 3.40 19.83 2.13
C TYR A 34 3.18 18.31 1.95
N CYS A 35 2.50 17.66 2.89
CA CYS A 35 2.14 16.24 2.77
C CYS A 35 1.31 15.96 1.51
N ARG A 36 0.31 16.80 1.21
CA ARG A 36 -0.51 16.68 0.01
C ARG A 36 0.32 16.88 -1.26
N PHE A 37 1.22 17.86 -1.26
CA PHE A 37 2.11 18.12 -2.38
C PHE A 37 2.97 16.89 -2.70
N VAL A 38 3.66 16.32 -1.70
CA VAL A 38 4.49 15.12 -1.90
C VAL A 38 3.62 13.94 -2.37
N ALA A 39 2.46 13.71 -1.74
CA ALA A 39 1.56 12.62 -2.12
C ALA A 39 1.09 12.73 -3.58
N GLN A 40 0.84 13.94 -4.10
CA GLN A 40 0.47 14.16 -5.51
C GLN A 40 1.60 13.82 -6.49
N GLN A 41 2.86 13.93 -6.08
CA GLN A 41 4.01 13.59 -6.92
C GLN A 41 4.36 12.09 -6.90
N MET A 42 3.68 11.29 -6.07
CA MET A 42 3.96 9.87 -5.93
C MET A 42 3.09 9.04 -6.88
N THR A 43 3.73 8.15 -7.63
CA THR A 43 3.05 7.08 -8.37
C THR A 43 3.34 5.75 -7.69
N PHE A 44 2.29 4.99 -7.40
CA PHE A 44 2.41 3.63 -6.88
C PHE A 44 2.27 2.61 -8.02
N SER A 45 3.20 1.65 -8.07
CA SER A 45 3.20 0.57 -9.05
C SER A 45 3.52 -0.76 -8.36
N THR A 46 2.94 -1.85 -8.86
CA THR A 46 3.19 -3.21 -8.37
C THR A 46 3.75 -4.07 -9.48
N SER A 47 4.81 -4.84 -9.22
CA SER A 47 5.32 -5.84 -10.17
C SER A 47 4.76 -7.24 -9.91
N GLY A 48 3.79 -7.37 -9.00
CA GLY A 48 3.19 -8.64 -8.61
C GLY A 48 3.95 -9.38 -7.52
N CYS A 49 3.54 -10.63 -7.28
CA CYS A 49 4.12 -11.55 -6.31
C CYS A 49 4.75 -12.75 -7.05
N ASP A 50 5.70 -13.42 -6.42
CA ASP A 50 6.38 -14.60 -6.98
C ASP A 50 5.61 -15.93 -6.82
N ASP A 51 4.52 -15.94 -6.05
CA ASP A 51 3.53 -17.03 -6.01
C ASP A 51 2.21 -16.58 -6.65
N ALA A 52 1.71 -17.36 -7.61
CA ALA A 52 0.48 -17.07 -8.35
C ALA A 52 -0.80 -17.13 -7.48
N LYS A 53 -0.74 -17.76 -6.30
CA LYS A 53 -1.84 -17.78 -5.32
C LYS A 53 -1.95 -16.45 -4.56
N VAL A 54 -0.97 -15.56 -4.70
CA VAL A 54 -0.92 -14.27 -4.02
C VAL A 54 -0.99 -13.16 -5.06
N THR A 55 -1.97 -12.27 -4.91
CA THR A 55 -2.05 -11.04 -5.69
C THR A 55 -2.00 -9.83 -4.78
N VAL A 56 -1.42 -8.75 -5.30
CA VAL A 56 -1.38 -7.44 -4.65
C VAL A 56 -1.95 -6.41 -5.60
N THR A 57 -2.89 -5.62 -5.11
CA THR A 57 -3.52 -4.54 -5.88
C THR A 57 -3.38 -3.22 -5.12
N PRO A 58 -2.91 -2.14 -5.78
CA PRO A 58 -3.01 -0.80 -5.22
C PRO A 58 -4.46 -0.38 -5.00
N GLU A 59 -4.71 0.37 -3.93
CA GLU A 59 -5.86 1.25 -3.84
C GLU A 59 -5.39 2.64 -3.38
N PRO A 60 -5.40 3.66 -4.27
CA PRO A 60 -5.00 5.01 -3.90
C PRO A 60 -6.01 5.62 -2.93
N GLN A 61 -5.48 6.29 -1.91
CA GLN A 61 -6.28 7.06 -0.97
C GLN A 61 -6.37 8.51 -1.43
N PRO A 62 -7.43 9.24 -1.05
CA PRO A 62 -7.50 10.67 -1.32
C PRO A 62 -6.26 11.39 -0.79
N ILE A 63 -5.75 12.40 -1.51
CA ILE A 63 -4.59 13.18 -1.07
C ILE A 63 -4.78 13.84 0.31
N THR A 64 -6.03 14.09 0.69
CA THR A 64 -6.42 14.63 2.01
C THR A 64 -6.47 13.56 3.09
N SER A 65 -6.14 12.31 2.77
CA SER A 65 -6.07 11.23 3.75
C SER A 65 -4.74 11.28 4.51
N ARG A 66 -4.76 10.70 5.71
CA ARG A 66 -3.55 10.38 6.46
C ARG A 66 -2.84 9.15 5.89
N GLN A 67 -3.61 8.25 5.26
CA GLN A 67 -3.08 7.08 4.56
C GLN A 67 -2.71 7.48 3.14
N LEU A 68 -1.62 6.93 2.62
CA LEU A 68 -1.10 7.25 1.31
C LEU A 68 -1.73 6.35 0.23
N HIS A 69 -1.56 5.03 0.35
CA HIS A 69 -2.21 4.01 -0.47
C HIS A 69 -2.50 2.79 0.41
N ASP A 70 -3.49 2.00 0.03
CA ASP A 70 -3.73 0.68 0.55
C ASP A 70 -3.13 -0.38 -0.38
N MET A 71 -2.48 -1.38 0.19
CA MET A 71 -2.10 -2.59 -0.53
C MET A 71 -3.11 -3.68 -0.19
N LYS A 72 -3.97 -4.03 -1.14
CA LYS A 72 -4.91 -5.14 -1.01
C LYS A 72 -4.21 -6.43 -1.41
N LEU A 73 -3.93 -7.26 -0.41
CA LEU A 73 -3.42 -8.61 -0.59
C LEU A 73 -4.59 -9.57 -0.68
N ARG A 74 -4.54 -10.45 -1.68
CA ARG A 74 -5.45 -11.59 -1.81
C ARG A 74 -4.62 -12.86 -1.87
N VAL A 75 -4.89 -13.79 -0.96
CA VAL A 75 -4.16 -15.05 -0.81
C VAL A 75 -5.13 -16.21 -0.96
N ASP A 76 -4.96 -17.02 -2.00
CA ASP A 76 -5.74 -18.24 -2.21
C ASP A 76 -5.16 -19.40 -1.39
N THR A 77 -5.85 -19.75 -0.30
CA THR A 77 -5.45 -20.87 0.58
C THR A 77 -6.25 -22.15 0.34
N THR A 78 -7.03 -22.23 -0.75
CA THR A 78 -7.91 -23.39 -1.03
C THR A 78 -7.16 -24.71 -1.13
N ALA A 79 -5.90 -24.69 -1.58
CA ALA A 79 -5.03 -25.86 -1.66
C ALA A 79 -4.59 -26.41 -0.28
N GLN A 80 -4.81 -25.66 0.81
CA GLN A 80 -4.43 -26.02 2.18
C GLN A 80 -2.95 -26.39 2.35
N GLN A 81 -2.09 -25.80 1.53
CA GLN A 81 -0.64 -25.96 1.58
C GLN A 81 0.00 -24.69 2.14
N PRO A 82 1.21 -24.78 2.72
CA PRO A 82 2.00 -23.60 3.05
C PRO A 82 2.20 -22.72 1.81
N ILE A 83 2.14 -21.40 2.01
CA ILE A 83 2.41 -20.39 0.99
C ILE A 83 3.50 -19.49 1.55
N ASP A 84 4.56 -19.32 0.77
CA ASP A 84 5.61 -18.33 1.00
C ASP A 84 5.74 -17.51 -0.28
N ALA A 85 5.53 -16.20 -0.16
CA ALA A 85 5.45 -15.31 -1.31
C ALA A 85 6.02 -13.93 -0.98
N THR A 86 6.81 -13.40 -1.91
CA THR A 86 7.33 -12.04 -1.90
C THR A 86 6.63 -11.20 -2.97
N CYS A 87 5.89 -10.18 -2.53
CA CYS A 87 5.28 -9.18 -3.39
C CYS A 87 6.18 -7.95 -3.50
N ARG A 88 6.31 -7.39 -4.71
CA ARG A 88 7.13 -6.20 -4.98
C ARG A 88 6.27 -5.02 -5.41
N PHE A 89 6.51 -3.89 -4.77
CA PHE A 89 5.87 -2.61 -5.07
C PHE A 89 6.93 -1.52 -5.17
N THR A 90 6.65 -0.47 -5.92
CA THR A 90 7.54 0.67 -6.14
C THR A 90 6.76 1.96 -5.96
N TYR A 91 7.32 2.87 -5.17
CA TYR A 91 6.92 4.26 -5.14
C TYR A 91 7.88 5.06 -6.01
N ILE A 92 7.34 5.71 -7.03
CA ILE A 92 8.10 6.59 -7.91
C ILE A 92 7.74 8.01 -7.51
N LEU A 93 8.75 8.81 -7.17
CA LEU A 93 8.59 10.21 -6.82
C LEU A 93 8.94 11.07 -8.03
N ASN A 94 7.93 11.69 -8.65
CA ASN A 94 8.09 12.52 -9.84
C ASN A 94 8.23 14.00 -9.43
N MET A 95 9.36 14.38 -8.84
CA MET A 95 9.63 15.80 -8.57
C MET A 95 10.25 16.46 -9.80
N TYR A 96 9.56 17.45 -10.35
CA TYR A 96 10.06 18.34 -11.41
C TYR A 96 10.48 19.68 -10.82
#